data_AF-A0A938M8J6-F1
#
_entry.id   AF-A0A938M8J6-F1
#
_cell.length_a   1.000
_cell.length_b   1.000
_cell.length_c   1.000
_cell.angle_alpha   90.00
_cell.angle_beta   90.00
_cell.angle_gamma   90.00
#
_symmetry.space_group_name_H-M   'P 1'
#
loop_
_entity.id
_entity.type
_entity.pdbx_description
1 polymer ?
#
loop_
_entity_poly.entity_id
_entity_poly.type
_entity_poly.pdbx_seq_one_letter_code
_entity_poly.pdbx_strand_id
1 'polypeptide(L)'
;MRNTRALIIGTFLAALINLWEPFSYYVVHSSWMRFGYVSVAAMLPLVLLAFPVNMLLRWLRPQWAITPSEFVLIFSMAMIAAIFPTLGILGFLFAFTAAPFYFASPENDWYDCLTSHM
;
A
#
# COMPACT_ATOMS: atom_id res chain seq x y z
N MET A 1 -26.65 -0.19 -7.35
CA MET A 1 -26.23 -0.64 -6.01
C MET A 1 -25.11 -1.71 -5.99
N ARG A 2 -24.68 -2.30 -7.13
CA ARG A 2 -23.58 -3.30 -7.14
C ARG A 2 -22.19 -2.71 -6.81
N ASN A 3 -21.90 -1.48 -7.24
CA ASN A 3 -20.58 -0.87 -7.09
C ASN A 3 -20.20 -0.53 -5.62
N THR A 4 -21.17 -0.30 -4.74
CA THR A 4 -20.90 0.08 -3.33
C THR A 4 -20.19 -1.05 -2.57
N ARG A 5 -20.54 -2.31 -2.84
CA ARG A 5 -19.87 -3.47 -2.23
C ARG A 5 -18.40 -3.53 -2.64
N ALA A 6 -18.12 -3.34 -3.92
CA ALA A 6 -16.75 -3.32 -4.43
C ALA A 6 -15.93 -2.17 -3.86
N LEU A 7 -16.54 -1.00 -3.66
CA LEU A 7 -15.90 0.13 -2.98
C LEU A 7 -15.54 -0.18 -1.53
N ILE A 8 -16.45 -0.79 -0.76
CA ILE A 8 -16.19 -1.18 0.63
C ILE A 8 -15.05 -2.20 0.70
N ILE A 9 -15.12 -3.25 -0.13
CA ILE A 9 -14.09 -4.30 -0.19
C ILE A 9 -12.74 -3.72 -0.60
N GLY A 10 -12.71 -2.88 -1.64
CA GLY A 10 -11.49 -2.23 -2.12
C GLY A 10 -10.89 -1.29 -1.08
N THR A 11 -11.73 -0.54 -0.35
CA THR A 11 -11.27 0.34 0.74
C THR A 11 -10.67 -0.45 1.89
N PHE A 12 -11.34 -1.52 2.32
CA PHE A 12 -10.84 -2.40 3.38
C PHE A 12 -9.50 -3.04 2.99
N LEU A 13 -9.39 -3.53 1.75
CA LEU A 13 -8.15 -4.11 1.24
C LEU A 13 -7.02 -3.07 1.17
N ALA A 14 -7.32 -1.86 0.69
CA ALA A 14 -6.37 -0.77 0.65
C ALA A 14 -5.83 -0.39 2.03
N ALA A 15 -6.72 -0.33 3.04
CA ALA A 15 -6.33 -0.08 4.43
C ALA A 15 -5.43 -1.20 4.97
N LEU A 16 -5.77 -2.46 4.70
CA LEU A 16 -4.97 -3.60 5.13
C LEU A 16 -3.57 -3.59 4.49
N ILE A 17 -3.47 -3.29 3.19
CA ILE A 17 -2.19 -3.17 2.47
C ILE A 17 -1.33 -2.06 3.09
N ASN A 18 -1.93 -0.88 3.36
CA ASN A 18 -1.23 0.25 3.96
C ASN A 18 -0.81 0.01 5.41
N LEU A 19 -1.46 -0.90 6.14
CA LEU A 19 -1.04 -1.26 7.50
C LEU A 19 0.04 -2.36 7.47
N TRP A 20 -0.17 -3.38 6.65
CA TRP A 20 0.70 -4.56 6.56
C TRP A 20 2.10 -4.22 6.04
N GLU A 21 2.19 -3.40 5.00
CA GLU A 21 3.44 -3.09 4.33
C GLU A 21 4.45 -2.37 5.25
N PRO A 22 4.12 -1.22 5.89
CA PRO A 22 5.03 -0.59 6.83
C PRO A 22 5.28 -1.46 8.07
N PHE A 23 4.29 -2.19 8.56
CA PHE A 23 4.48 -3.09 9.71
C PHE A 23 5.51 -4.20 9.42
N SER A 24 5.38 -4.87 8.28
CA SER A 24 6.30 -5.93 7.85
C SER A 24 7.73 -5.42 7.69
N TYR A 25 7.90 -4.15 7.32
CA TYR A 25 9.23 -3.57 7.17
C TYR A 25 9.81 -3.06 8.48
N TYR A 26 9.11 -2.15 9.16
CA TYR A 26 9.65 -1.48 10.34
C TYR A 26 9.75 -2.39 11.55
N VAL A 27 8.86 -3.39 11.67
CA VAL A 27 8.82 -4.29 12.82
C VAL A 27 9.48 -5.62 12.48
N VAL A 28 9.05 -6.26 11.39
CA VAL A 28 9.49 -7.63 11.05
C VAL A 28 10.85 -7.64 10.33
N HIS A 29 11.35 -6.47 9.89
CA HIS A 29 12.61 -6.36 9.15
C HIS A 29 12.66 -7.31 7.95
N SER A 30 11.51 -7.53 7.31
CA SER A 30 11.41 -8.45 6.19
C SER A 30 12.21 -7.94 4.98
N SER A 31 12.70 -8.85 4.15
CA SER A 31 13.44 -8.53 2.92
C SER A 31 12.69 -7.50 2.07
N TRP A 32 13.42 -6.77 1.24
CA TRP A 32 12.95 -5.70 0.36
C TRP A 32 11.96 -6.20 -0.71
N MET A 33 10.80 -6.69 -0.28
CA MET A 33 9.65 -7.10 -1.09
C MET A 33 8.91 -5.87 -1.66
N ARG A 34 9.67 -4.80 -1.90
CA ARG A 34 9.25 -3.45 -2.24
C ARG A 34 9.79 -3.03 -3.60
N PHE A 35 10.79 -3.74 -4.12
CA PHE A 35 11.45 -3.42 -5.38
C PHE A 35 10.61 -3.91 -6.57
N GLY A 36 9.52 -3.19 -6.83
CA GLY A 36 8.63 -3.39 -7.96
C GLY A 36 7.38 -2.54 -7.80
N TYR A 37 6.99 -1.83 -8.85
CA TYR A 37 5.75 -1.02 -8.89
C TYR A 37 4.47 -1.84 -8.57
N VAL A 38 4.57 -3.17 -8.61
CA VAL A 38 3.57 -4.12 -8.17
C VAL A 38 4.20 -4.92 -7.04
N SER A 39 4.15 -4.40 -5.80
CA SER A 39 4.74 -5.11 -4.67
C SER A 39 4.05 -6.46 -4.48
N VAL A 40 4.81 -7.49 -4.13
CA VAL A 40 4.25 -8.83 -3.84
C VAL A 40 3.24 -8.75 -2.69
N ALA A 41 3.40 -7.77 -1.79
CA ALA A 41 2.45 -7.47 -0.72
C ALA A 41 1.09 -6.96 -1.23
N ALA A 42 1.02 -6.40 -2.45
CA ALA A 42 -0.23 -6.06 -3.12
C ALA A 42 -0.77 -7.21 -3.98
N MET A 43 0.11 -7.99 -4.63
CA MET A 43 -0.30 -9.15 -5.43
C MET A 43 -0.90 -10.28 -4.60
N LEU A 44 -0.33 -10.60 -3.43
CA LEU A 44 -0.84 -11.67 -2.56
C LEU A 44 -2.31 -11.48 -2.16
N PRO A 45 -2.72 -10.35 -1.56
CA PRO A 45 -4.12 -10.12 -1.22
C PRO A 45 -5.00 -10.05 -2.47
N LEU A 46 -4.50 -9.57 -3.61
CA LEU A 46 -5.25 -9.57 -4.86
C LEU A 46 -5.48 -10.97 -5.44
N VAL A 47 -4.47 -11.83 -5.45
CA VAL A 47 -4.56 -13.22 -5.90
C VAL A 47 -5.45 -14.03 -4.96
N LEU A 48 -5.34 -13.81 -3.64
CA LEU A 48 -6.22 -14.41 -2.64
C LEU A 48 -7.68 -13.92 -2.78
N LEU A 49 -7.89 -12.65 -3.13
CA LEU A 49 -9.24 -12.14 -3.35
C LEU A 49 -9.84 -12.63 -4.69
N ALA A 50 -9.00 -12.79 -5.71
CA ALA A 50 -9.40 -13.26 -7.04
C ALA A 50 -9.76 -14.75 -7.07
N PHE A 51 -8.97 -15.60 -6.43
CA PHE A 51 -9.11 -17.05 -6.53
C PHE A 51 -9.93 -17.64 -5.38
N PRO A 52 -9.45 -17.72 -4.12
CA PRO A 52 -10.21 -18.36 -3.06
C PRO A 52 -11.49 -17.61 -2.70
N VAL A 53 -11.46 -16.28 -2.60
CA VAL A 53 -12.65 -15.51 -2.18
C VAL A 53 -13.75 -15.57 -3.24
N ASN A 54 -13.45 -15.28 -4.50
CA ASN A 54 -14.46 -15.35 -5.58
C ASN A 54 -14.99 -16.77 -5.79
N MET A 55 -14.15 -17.80 -5.66
CA MET A 55 -14.56 -19.21 -5.78
C MET A 55 -15.47 -19.63 -4.60
N LEU A 56 -15.14 -19.24 -3.37
CA LEU A 56 -15.97 -19.50 -2.18
C LEU A 56 -17.32 -18.79 -2.25
N LEU A 57 -17.32 -17.52 -2.67
CA LEU A 57 -18.54 -16.73 -2.87
C LEU A 57 -19.46 -17.33 -3.92
N ARG A 58 -18.88 -17.82 -5.03
CA ARG A 58 -19.63 -18.47 -6.10
C ARG A 58 -20.21 -19.83 -5.67
N TRP A 59 -19.52 -20.54 -4.78
CA TRP A 59 -19.97 -21.82 -4.21
C TRP A 59 -21.08 -21.65 -3.17
N LEU A 60 -20.99 -20.61 -2.33
CA LEU A 60 -22.02 -20.30 -1.33
C LEU A 60 -23.29 -19.74 -1.96
N ARG A 61 -23.16 -18.69 -2.81
CA ARG A 61 -24.29 -18.11 -3.55
C ARG A 61 -23.80 -17.44 -4.85
N PRO A 62 -24.20 -17.94 -6.04
CA PRO A 62 -23.72 -17.39 -7.32
C PRO A 62 -24.05 -15.90 -7.54
N GLN A 63 -25.12 -15.41 -6.91
CA GLN A 63 -25.49 -13.98 -6.86
C GLN A 63 -24.48 -13.08 -6.13
N TRP A 64 -23.56 -13.64 -5.36
CA TRP A 64 -22.52 -12.89 -4.66
C TRP A 64 -21.18 -12.87 -5.41
N ALA A 65 -21.07 -13.58 -6.53
CA ALA A 65 -19.86 -13.58 -7.36
C ALA A 65 -19.46 -12.14 -7.72
N ILE A 66 -18.15 -11.89 -7.70
CA ILE A 66 -17.59 -10.59 -8.05
C ILE A 66 -17.66 -10.45 -9.56
N THR A 67 -18.28 -9.37 -10.05
CA THR A 67 -18.36 -9.15 -11.50
C THR A 67 -17.07 -8.55 -12.04
N PRO A 68 -16.74 -8.72 -13.33
CA PRO A 68 -15.48 -8.23 -13.89
C PRO A 68 -15.23 -6.74 -13.62
N SER A 69 -16.27 -5.91 -13.67
CA SER A 69 -16.21 -4.48 -13.33
C SER A 69 -15.87 -4.20 -11.86
N GLU A 70 -16.37 -5.02 -10.95
CA GLU A 70 -16.08 -4.92 -9.51
C GLU A 70 -14.64 -5.33 -9.23
N PHE A 71 -14.16 -6.36 -9.94
CA PHE A 71 -12.79 -6.83 -9.83
C PHE A 71 -11.79 -5.77 -10.31
N VAL A 72 -12.04 -5.14 -11.47
CA VAL A 72 -11.20 -4.06 -11.98
C VAL A 72 -11.15 -2.89 -10.99
N LEU A 73 -12.29 -2.51 -10.40
CA LEU A 73 -12.32 -1.43 -9.40
C LEU A 73 -11.47 -1.77 -8.17
N ILE A 74 -11.65 -2.97 -7.60
CA ILE A 74 -10.89 -3.42 -6.42
C ILE A 74 -9.40 -3.50 -6.75
N PHE A 75 -9.05 -3.98 -7.95
CA PHE A 75 -7.68 -4.05 -8.43
C PHE A 75 -7.04 -2.67 -8.58
N SER A 76 -7.73 -1.71 -9.19
CA SER A 76 -7.25 -0.34 -9.30
C SER A 76 -7.03 0.30 -7.93
N MET A 77 -7.94 0.10 -6.97
CA MET A 77 -7.79 0.61 -5.60
C MET A 77 -6.58 0.00 -4.89
N ALA A 78 -6.38 -1.31 -5.03
CA ALA A 78 -5.26 -2.02 -4.42
C ALA A 78 -3.90 -1.60 -5.03
N MET A 79 -3.85 -1.39 -6.35
CA MET A 79 -2.64 -0.87 -7.02
C MET A 79 -2.27 0.53 -6.53
N ILE A 80 -3.24 1.45 -6.44
CA ILE A 80 -2.99 2.80 -5.91
C ILE A 80 -2.51 2.71 -4.45
N ALA A 81 -3.17 1.89 -3.63
CA ALA A 81 -2.83 1.70 -2.23
C ALA A 81 -1.41 1.14 -2.00
N ALA A 82 -0.92 0.33 -2.93
CA ALA A 82 0.42 -0.28 -2.84
C ALA A 82 1.55 0.69 -3.21
N ILE A 83 1.30 1.66 -4.09
CA ILE A 83 2.32 2.59 -4.59
C ILE A 83 2.65 3.66 -3.55
N PHE A 84 1.65 4.10 -2.78
CA PHE A 84 1.78 5.26 -1.89
C PHE A 84 2.74 5.11 -0.70
N PRO A 85 2.70 4.03 0.11
CA PRO A 85 3.42 3.98 1.37
C PRO A 85 4.93 3.71 1.23
N THR A 86 5.35 2.95 0.21
CA THR A 86 6.64 2.25 0.28
C THR A 86 7.78 2.91 -0.48
N LEU A 87 7.49 3.38 -1.70
CA LEU A 87 8.40 4.10 -2.60
C LEU A 87 7.71 5.33 -3.20
N GLY A 88 6.52 5.67 -2.70
CA GLY A 88 5.75 6.81 -3.13
C GLY A 88 6.17 8.11 -2.44
N ILE A 89 5.38 9.15 -2.68
CA ILE A 89 5.61 10.50 -2.17
C ILE A 89 5.87 10.51 -0.66
N LEU A 90 5.10 9.76 0.13
CA LEU A 90 5.16 9.86 1.59
C LEU A 90 6.47 9.33 2.18
N GLY A 91 6.94 8.16 1.75
CA GLY A 91 8.20 7.59 2.24
C GLY A 91 9.38 8.51 1.96
N PHE A 92 9.45 9.07 0.75
CA PHE A 92 10.49 10.03 0.38
C PHE A 92 10.31 11.39 1.06
N LEU A 93 9.09 11.91 1.15
CA LEU A 93 8.82 13.21 1.78
C LEU A 93 9.26 13.19 3.24
N PHE A 94 8.86 12.17 4.01
CA PHE A 94 9.28 12.04 5.40
C PHE A 94 10.79 11.82 5.54
N ALA A 95 11.39 11.00 4.67
CA ALA A 95 12.83 10.79 4.68
C ALA A 95 13.59 12.10 4.40
N PHE A 96 13.17 12.88 3.40
CA PHE A 96 13.81 14.16 3.07
C PHE A 96 13.59 15.25 4.13
N THR A 97 12.41 15.30 4.76
CA THR A 97 12.17 16.27 5.83
C THR A 97 12.85 15.90 7.15
N ALA A 98 13.02 14.60 7.43
CA ALA A 98 13.64 14.13 8.66
C ALA A 98 15.17 13.98 8.56
N ALA A 99 15.71 13.74 7.35
CA ALA A 99 17.14 13.54 7.14
C ALA A 99 18.03 14.67 7.69
N PRO A 100 17.70 15.97 7.52
CA PRO A 100 18.50 17.06 8.07
C PRO A 100 18.59 17.00 9.60
N PHE A 101 17.54 16.55 10.29
CA PHE A 101 17.53 16.46 11.75
C PHE A 101 18.21 15.19 12.28
N TYR A 102 18.11 14.08 11.55
CA TYR A 102 18.63 12.79 12.00
C TYR A 102 20.11 12.57 11.63
N PHE A 103 20.57 13.17 10.52
CA PHE A 103 21.93 13.02 10.02
C PHE A 103 22.75 14.31 10.10
N ALA A 104 22.27 15.37 10.75
CA ALA A 104 23.08 16.56 11.02
C ALA A 104 24.33 16.18 11.82
N SER A 105 25.49 16.60 11.32
CA SER A 105 26.76 16.51 12.01
C SER A 105 27.45 17.88 11.97
N PRO A 106 28.35 18.18 12.92
CA PRO A 106 29.08 19.46 12.92
C PRO A 106 29.86 19.71 11.61
N GLU A 107 30.21 18.65 10.87
CA GLU A 107 30.97 18.73 9.63
C GLU A 107 30.11 19.00 8.39
N ASN A 108 28.81 18.69 8.44
CA ASN A 108 27.93 18.83 7.27
C ASN A 108 27.10 20.12 7.27
N ASP A 109 26.98 20.79 8.42
CA ASP A 109 26.30 22.08 8.60
C ASP A 109 24.83 22.08 8.10
N TRP A 110 24.23 20.88 7.99
CA TRP A 110 22.92 20.69 7.38
C TRP A 110 21.80 21.33 8.17
N TYR A 111 21.94 21.43 9.49
CA TYR A 111 20.93 22.05 10.35
C TYR A 111 20.75 23.52 9.99
N ASP A 112 21.82 24.31 9.99
CA ASP A 112 21.74 25.77 9.74
C ASP A 112 21.37 26.08 8.27
N CYS A 113 21.91 25.31 7.33
CA CYS A 113 21.66 25.52 5.90
C CYS A 113 20.24 25.16 5.46
N LEU A 114 19.64 24.09 6.02
CA LEU A 114 18.33 23.58 5.58
C LEU A 114 17.15 24.05 6.44
N THR A 115 17.38 24.41 7.71
CA THR A 115 16.30 24.92 8.59
C THR A 115 16.08 26.43 8.50
N SER A 116 17.04 27.18 7.95
CA SER A 116 16.93 28.64 7.83
C SER A 116 15.80 29.12 6.91
N HIS A 117 15.22 28.25 6.09
CA HIS A 117 14.18 28.56 5.11
C HIS A 117 12.90 27.69 5.25
N MET A 118 12.79 26.90 6.32
CA MET A 118 11.58 26.13 6.68
C MET A 118 10.73 26.91 7.68
#